data_AF-A0A963RAE2-F1
#
_entry.id   AF-A0A963RAE2-F1
#
_cell.length_a   1.000
_cell.length_b   1.000
_cell.length_c   1.000
_cell.angle_alpha   90.00
_cell.angle_beta   90.00
_cell.angle_gamma   90.00
#
_symmetry.space_group_name_H-M   'P 1'
#
loop_
_entity.id
_entity.type
_entity.pdbx_description
1 polymer ?
#
loop_
_entity_poly.entity_id
_entity_poly.type
_entity_poly.pdbx_seq_one_letter_code
_entity_poly.pdbx_strand_id
1 'polypeptide(L)'
;MEGESKKTMIFGKHARAATLAIKAFCLSLALIMVPQAVLAAAPAAAASVEEVSADAAPDAQAAEGAYVRMAPTEGKGMPEPGAIGLQEQYSPLGDYAHWIHNAVLLPIIAVICLFVLFLLLFVIVRYNRRANPAASRTSHNTLIEI
;
A
#
# COMPACT_ATOMS: atom_id res chain seq x y z
N MET A 1 56.36 -16.63 -16.46
CA MET A 1 55.01 -17.26 -16.50
C MET A 1 54.03 -16.34 -15.78
N GLU A 2 53.84 -15.12 -16.32
CA GLU A 2 52.78 -14.20 -15.92
C GLU A 2 51.60 -14.44 -16.86
N GLY A 3 50.50 -15.01 -16.36
CA GLY A 3 49.36 -15.28 -17.27
C GLY A 3 48.04 -15.70 -16.65
N GLU A 4 48.01 -16.20 -15.41
CA GLU A 4 46.82 -16.87 -14.89
C GLU A 4 46.01 -16.08 -13.83
N SER A 5 46.39 -14.84 -13.51
CA SER A 5 45.70 -14.03 -12.48
C SER A 5 44.73 -12.97 -13.06
N LYS A 6 44.55 -12.89 -14.39
CA LYS A 6 43.64 -11.90 -15.01
C LYS A 6 42.27 -12.45 -15.39
N LYS A 7 42.09 -13.77 -15.51
CA LYS A 7 40.83 -14.38 -15.99
C LYS A 7 39.71 -14.40 -14.94
N THR A 8 40.07 -14.50 -13.66
CA THR A 8 39.12 -14.58 -12.53
C THR A 8 38.54 -13.21 -12.13
N MET A 9 39.22 -12.10 -12.43
CA MET A 9 38.78 -10.74 -12.10
C MET A 9 37.89 -10.07 -13.16
N ILE A 10 37.70 -10.70 -14.33
CA ILE A 10 36.91 -10.16 -15.44
C ILE A 10 35.44 -10.64 -15.37
N PHE A 11 35.22 -11.91 -15.00
CA PHE A 11 33.87 -12.50 -14.99
C PHE A 11 32.94 -11.88 -13.94
N GLY A 12 33.46 -11.55 -12.74
CA GLY A 12 32.69 -10.89 -11.68
C GLY A 12 32.39 -9.40 -11.94
N LYS A 13 33.20 -8.72 -12.76
CA LYS A 13 32.97 -7.31 -13.14
C LYS A 13 31.82 -7.18 -14.14
N HIS A 14 31.67 -8.12 -15.08
CA HIS A 14 30.58 -8.09 -16.07
C HIS A 14 29.22 -8.46 -15.46
N ALA A 15 29.18 -9.37 -14.49
CA ALA A 15 27.94 -9.69 -13.76
C ALA A 15 27.41 -8.51 -12.92
N ARG A 16 28.30 -7.75 -12.27
CA ARG A 16 27.94 -6.54 -11.51
C ARG A 16 27.65 -5.33 -12.41
N ALA A 17 28.34 -5.20 -13.55
CA ALA A 17 28.06 -4.15 -14.54
C ALA A 17 26.71 -4.37 -15.25
N ALA A 18 26.33 -5.62 -15.53
CA ALA A 18 25.03 -5.94 -16.12
C ALA A 18 23.85 -5.65 -15.16
N THR A 19 23.99 -5.93 -13.86
CA THR A 19 22.98 -5.56 -12.85
C THR A 19 22.88 -4.05 -12.63
N LEU A 20 24.01 -3.33 -12.76
CA LEU A 20 24.03 -1.87 -12.69
C LEU A 20 23.35 -1.23 -13.93
N ALA A 21 23.59 -1.77 -15.13
CA ALA A 21 22.98 -1.30 -16.37
C ALA A 21 21.45 -1.52 -16.41
N ILE A 22 20.98 -2.66 -15.90
CA ILE A 22 19.53 -2.95 -15.79
C ILE A 22 18.87 -2.03 -14.75
N LYS A 23 19.50 -1.81 -13.59
CA LYS A 23 19.00 -0.84 -12.60
C LYS A 23 18.99 0.59 -13.14
N ALA A 24 20.01 0.99 -13.90
CA ALA A 24 20.08 2.32 -14.50
C ALA A 24 19.01 2.53 -15.59
N PHE A 25 18.73 1.50 -16.39
CA PHE A 25 17.69 1.53 -17.42
C PHE A 25 16.27 1.52 -16.83
N CYS A 26 16.02 0.73 -15.77
CA CYS A 26 14.74 0.75 -15.06
C CYS A 26 14.53 2.07 -14.30
N LEU A 27 15.59 2.69 -13.76
CA LEU A 27 15.52 3.99 -13.12
C LEU A 27 15.31 5.12 -14.14
N SER A 28 15.90 5.05 -15.35
CA SER A 28 15.66 6.02 -16.41
C SER A 28 14.27 5.91 -17.02
N LEU A 29 13.72 4.68 -17.11
CA LEU A 29 12.34 4.47 -17.55
C LEU A 29 11.32 4.95 -16.50
N ALA A 30 11.61 4.79 -15.21
CA ALA A 30 10.79 5.33 -14.13
C ALA A 30 10.78 6.88 -14.08
N LEU A 31 11.87 7.52 -14.51
CA LEU A 31 11.98 8.99 -14.56
C LEU A 31 11.10 9.64 -15.64
N ILE A 32 10.79 8.91 -16.72
CA ILE A 32 9.89 9.36 -17.80
C ILE A 32 8.42 9.33 -17.36
N MET A 33 8.09 8.58 -16.30
CA MET A 33 6.75 8.43 -15.75
C MET A 33 6.46 9.33 -14.55
N VAL A 34 7.33 10.31 -14.27
CA VAL A 34 7.10 11.32 -13.22
C VAL A 34 6.22 12.43 -13.80
N PRO A 35 5.09 12.81 -13.17
CA PRO A 35 4.28 13.93 -13.62
C PRO A 35 5.12 15.21 -13.66
N GLN A 36 5.29 15.78 -14.86
CA GLN A 36 6.07 17.00 -15.14
C GLN A 36 5.56 18.27 -14.43
N ALA A 37 4.48 18.18 -13.66
CA ALA A 37 3.94 19.27 -12.87
C ALA A 37 4.85 19.70 -11.70
N VAL A 38 5.84 18.89 -11.31
CA VAL A 38 6.71 19.15 -10.15
C VAL A 38 8.01 19.92 -10.48
N LEU A 39 8.42 20.06 -11.75
CA LEU A 39 9.67 20.76 -12.11
C LEU A 39 9.49 22.26 -12.40
N ALA A 40 8.26 22.78 -12.42
CA ALA A 40 8.00 24.20 -12.66
C ALA A 40 7.96 25.00 -11.34
N ALA A 41 9.14 25.24 -10.75
CA ALA A 41 9.31 26.35 -9.81
C ALA A 41 9.72 27.62 -10.58
N ALA A 42 8.73 28.41 -10.98
CA ALA A 42 8.93 29.83 -11.33
C ALA A 42 9.07 30.65 -10.03
N PRO A 43 9.81 31.78 -10.04
CA PRO A 43 10.34 32.40 -8.83
C PRO A 43 9.25 32.99 -7.94
N ALA A 44 9.54 32.95 -6.65
CA ALA A 44 8.75 33.50 -5.57
C ALA A 44 8.42 34.99 -5.79
N ALA A 45 7.14 35.30 -5.99
CA ALA A 45 6.57 36.56 -5.54
C ALA A 45 6.02 36.31 -4.14
N ALA A 46 6.62 36.99 -3.16
CA ALA A 46 6.13 37.02 -1.79
C ALA A 46 4.69 37.54 -1.79
N ALA A 47 3.73 36.65 -1.56
CA ALA A 47 2.40 37.01 -1.11
C ALA A 47 2.29 36.53 0.33
N SER A 48 2.13 37.50 1.23
CA SER A 48 1.92 37.35 2.65
C SER A 48 0.92 36.24 2.97
N VAL A 49 1.27 35.40 3.94
CA VAL A 49 0.34 34.50 4.60
C VAL A 49 -0.63 35.36 5.40
N GLU A 50 -1.82 35.60 4.85
CA GLU A 50 -2.98 35.93 5.66
C GLU A 50 -3.57 34.61 6.16
N GLU A 51 -3.48 34.40 7.48
CA GLU A 51 -4.35 33.43 8.13
C GLU A 51 -5.80 33.87 7.90
N VAL A 52 -6.53 33.13 7.06
CA VAL A 52 -7.99 33.23 7.06
C VAL A 52 -8.50 32.27 8.12
N SER A 53 -8.68 32.85 9.31
CA SER A 53 -9.48 32.29 10.39
C SER A 53 -10.85 31.87 9.84
N ALA A 54 -11.39 30.77 10.33
CA ALA A 54 -12.72 30.27 9.98
C ALA A 54 -13.79 31.27 10.42
N ASP A 55 -14.16 32.19 9.52
CA ASP A 55 -15.39 32.94 9.60
C ASP A 55 -16.34 32.44 8.50
N ALA A 56 -17.60 32.25 8.89
CA ALA A 56 -18.62 31.62 8.08
C ALA A 56 -18.75 32.34 6.72
N ALA A 57 -18.52 31.61 5.63
CA ALA A 57 -18.69 32.15 4.28
C ALA A 57 -20.14 32.64 4.10
N PRO A 58 -20.38 33.87 3.64
CA PRO A 58 -21.72 34.34 3.33
C PRO A 58 -22.25 33.53 2.13
N ASP A 59 -23.55 33.24 2.16
CA ASP A 59 -24.24 32.47 1.12
C ASP A 59 -23.95 33.07 -0.26
N ALA A 60 -23.09 32.40 -1.04
CA ALA A 60 -22.77 32.83 -2.39
C ALA A 60 -24.01 32.66 -3.28
N GLN A 61 -24.64 33.78 -3.67
CA GLN A 61 -25.72 33.73 -4.66
C GLN A 61 -25.16 33.19 -5.99
N ALA A 62 -25.72 32.05 -6.43
CA ALA A 62 -25.34 31.37 -7.64
C ALA A 62 -25.62 32.25 -8.88
N ALA A 63 -24.62 32.41 -9.74
CA ALA A 63 -24.76 33.06 -11.04
C ALA A 63 -25.77 32.31 -11.92
N GLU A 64 -26.55 33.05 -12.71
CA GLU A 64 -27.58 32.50 -13.59
C GLU A 64 -26.92 31.58 -14.65
N GLY A 65 -27.22 30.27 -14.58
CA GLY A 65 -26.57 29.23 -15.38
C GLY A 65 -25.48 28.41 -14.67
N ALA A 66 -25.20 28.68 -13.39
CA ALA A 66 -24.30 27.85 -12.59
C ALA A 66 -24.88 26.44 -12.39
N TYR A 67 -24.02 25.41 -12.49
CA TYR A 67 -24.37 24.04 -12.16
C TYR A 67 -24.87 23.98 -10.71
N VAL A 68 -26.16 23.65 -10.56
CA VAL A 68 -26.74 23.38 -9.24
C VAL A 68 -26.23 22.03 -8.78
N ARG A 69 -25.34 22.04 -7.77
CA ARG A 69 -24.92 20.81 -7.10
C ARG A 69 -26.16 20.18 -6.48
N MET A 70 -26.62 19.08 -7.07
CA MET A 70 -27.73 18.32 -6.51
C MET A 70 -27.32 17.85 -5.11
N ALA A 71 -28.13 18.20 -4.11
CA ALA A 71 -27.96 17.65 -2.77
C ALA A 71 -28.06 16.13 -2.86
N PRO A 72 -27.19 15.37 -2.17
CA PRO A 72 -27.35 13.92 -2.09
C PRO A 72 -28.74 13.57 -1.56
N THR A 73 -29.35 12.53 -2.12
CA THR A 73 -30.60 11.99 -1.57
C THR A 73 -30.33 11.52 -0.14
N GLU A 74 -31.14 11.97 0.81
CA GLU A 74 -31.02 11.54 2.20
C GLU A 74 -31.02 10.00 2.28
N GLY A 75 -30.04 9.45 3.00
CA GLY A 75 -29.87 8.00 3.19
C GLY A 75 -29.15 7.25 2.06
N LYS A 76 -28.67 7.91 0.99
CA LYS A 76 -27.89 7.25 -0.07
C LYS A 76 -26.47 7.80 -0.17
N GLY A 77 -25.47 6.90 -0.14
CA GLY A 77 -24.06 7.28 -0.23
C GLY A 77 -23.57 8.13 0.94
N MET A 78 -24.19 7.95 2.12
CA MET A 78 -23.86 8.65 3.36
C MET A 78 -23.42 7.64 4.43
N PRO A 79 -22.50 8.01 5.32
CA PRO A 79 -22.13 7.15 6.45
C PRO A 79 -23.27 7.08 7.47
N GLU A 80 -23.49 5.88 8.01
CA GLU A 80 -24.45 5.66 9.10
C GLU A 80 -23.74 5.66 10.46
N PRO A 81 -24.30 6.30 11.51
CA PRO A 81 -23.69 6.31 12.84
C PRO A 81 -23.44 4.90 13.37
N GLY A 82 -22.17 4.55 13.61
CA GLY A 82 -21.77 3.26 14.17
C GLY A 82 -21.65 2.12 13.16
N ALA A 83 -21.84 2.38 11.86
CA ALA A 83 -21.59 1.38 10.83
C ALA A 83 -20.09 1.04 10.72
N ILE A 84 -19.78 -0.25 10.65
CA ILE A 84 -18.41 -0.80 10.55
C ILE A 84 -18.11 -1.44 9.19
N GLY A 85 -19.12 -1.49 8.31
CA GLY A 85 -19.03 -2.07 6.98
C GLY A 85 -18.86 -1.01 5.89
N LEU A 86 -18.96 -1.48 4.65
CA LEU A 86 -19.09 -0.61 3.49
C LEU A 86 -20.48 0.06 3.47
N GLN A 87 -20.57 1.21 2.81
CA GLN A 87 -21.87 1.84 2.54
C GLN A 87 -22.69 1.01 1.55
N GLU A 88 -24.01 1.19 1.55
CA GLU A 88 -24.90 0.54 0.58
C GLU A 88 -24.54 0.98 -0.85
N GLN A 89 -24.39 -0.01 -1.73
CA GLN A 89 -23.97 0.20 -3.11
C GLN A 89 -25.18 0.25 -4.03
N TYR A 90 -25.16 1.16 -5.00
CA TYR A 90 -26.29 1.39 -5.92
C TYR A 90 -25.92 1.13 -7.38
N SER A 91 -24.91 0.29 -7.62
CA SER A 91 -24.45 -0.06 -8.96
C SER A 91 -24.06 -1.53 -9.04
N PRO A 92 -24.22 -2.20 -10.21
CA PRO A 92 -23.88 -3.62 -10.35
C PRO A 92 -22.43 -3.94 -9.99
N LEU A 93 -21.49 -3.03 -10.29
CA LEU A 93 -20.08 -3.18 -9.91
C LEU A 93 -19.88 -3.02 -8.41
N GLY A 94 -20.61 -2.09 -7.79
CA GLY A 94 -20.60 -1.88 -6.35
C GLY A 94 -21.10 -3.10 -5.59
N ASP A 95 -22.18 -3.73 -6.04
CA ASP A 95 -22.75 -4.94 -5.43
C ASP A 95 -21.75 -6.11 -5.52
N TYR A 96 -21.07 -6.25 -6.66
CA TYR A 96 -20.02 -7.24 -6.82
C TYR A 96 -18.83 -6.99 -5.88
N ALA A 97 -18.39 -5.74 -5.74
CA ALA A 97 -17.33 -5.37 -4.81
C ALA A 97 -17.73 -5.64 -3.35
N HIS A 98 -18.98 -5.33 -2.98
CA HIS A 98 -19.53 -5.61 -1.67
C HIS A 98 -19.55 -7.12 -1.37
N TRP A 99 -19.91 -7.94 -2.37
CA TRP A 99 -19.86 -9.40 -2.26
C TRP A 99 -18.42 -9.92 -2.09
N ILE A 100 -17.46 -9.47 -2.91
CA ILE A 100 -16.05 -9.88 -2.76
C ILE A 100 -15.52 -9.52 -1.37
N HIS A 101 -15.81 -8.31 -0.87
CA HIS A 101 -15.36 -7.87 0.44
C HIS A 101 -15.91 -8.77 1.57
N ASN A 102 -17.23 -8.97 1.62
CA ASN A 102 -17.86 -9.65 2.75
C ASN A 102 -17.86 -11.18 2.66
N ALA A 103 -18.01 -11.73 1.45
CA ALA A 103 -18.17 -13.18 1.26
C ALA A 103 -16.82 -13.89 1.01
N VAL A 104 -15.82 -13.19 0.50
CA VAL A 104 -14.54 -13.81 0.11
C VAL A 104 -13.39 -13.25 0.94
N LEU A 105 -13.16 -11.95 0.90
CA LEU A 105 -12.00 -11.32 1.52
C LEU A 105 -12.02 -11.46 3.04
N LEU A 106 -13.10 -11.00 3.71
CA LEU A 106 -13.20 -11.01 5.17
C LEU A 106 -13.12 -12.43 5.76
N PRO A 107 -13.82 -13.45 5.23
CA PRO A 107 -13.72 -14.81 5.76
C PRO A 107 -12.32 -15.41 5.60
N ILE A 108 -11.65 -15.21 4.45
CA ILE A 108 -10.32 -15.77 4.22
C ILE A 108 -9.30 -15.18 5.20
N ILE A 109 -9.26 -13.85 5.37
CA ILE A 109 -8.31 -13.23 6.31
C ILE A 109 -8.63 -13.59 7.76
N ALA A 110 -9.92 -13.66 8.13
CA ALA A 110 -10.32 -14.03 9.48
C ALA A 110 -9.87 -15.45 9.83
N VAL A 111 -10.01 -16.40 8.90
CA VAL A 111 -9.53 -17.79 9.07
C VAL A 111 -8.00 -17.82 9.23
N ILE A 112 -7.26 -17.09 8.41
CA ILE A 112 -5.78 -17.03 8.52
C ILE A 112 -5.36 -16.41 9.86
N CYS A 113 -6.02 -15.33 10.29
CA CYS A 113 -5.75 -14.70 11.59
C CYS A 113 -6.01 -15.65 12.75
N LEU A 114 -7.12 -16.39 12.73
CA LEU A 114 -7.41 -17.40 13.74
C LEU A 114 -6.41 -18.57 13.71
N PHE A 115 -5.97 -18.99 12.52
CA PHE A 115 -4.95 -20.02 12.36
C PHE A 115 -3.61 -19.58 12.95
N VAL A 116 -3.15 -18.36 12.63
CA VAL A 116 -1.90 -17.81 13.19
C VAL A 116 -2.02 -17.60 14.70
N LEU A 117 -3.17 -17.09 15.19
CA LEU A 117 -3.44 -16.95 16.61
C LEU A 117 -3.36 -18.31 17.33
N PHE A 118 -3.96 -19.35 16.74
CA PHE A 118 -3.88 -20.71 17.25
C PHE A 118 -2.43 -21.21 17.29
N LEU A 119 -1.64 -21.02 16.23
CA LEU A 119 -0.23 -21.42 16.22
C LEU A 119 0.60 -20.68 17.27
N LEU A 120 0.37 -19.38 17.47
CA LEU A 120 1.05 -18.59 18.50
C LEU A 120 0.72 -19.10 19.90
N LEU A 121 -0.56 -19.34 20.20
CA LEU A 121 -0.99 -19.91 21.48
C LEU A 121 -0.37 -21.30 21.69
N PHE A 122 -0.38 -22.14 20.65
CA PHE A 122 0.26 -23.45 20.68
C PHE A 122 1.76 -23.33 20.99
N VAL A 123 2.47 -22.41 20.32
CA VAL A 123 3.90 -22.20 20.54
C VAL A 123 4.19 -21.74 21.97
N ILE A 124 3.40 -20.81 22.51
CA ILE A 124 3.55 -20.30 23.89
C ILE A 124 3.37 -21.44 24.91
N VAL A 125 2.35 -22.27 24.74
CA VAL A 125 2.07 -23.36 25.69
C VAL A 125 3.09 -24.50 25.54
N ARG A 126 3.43 -24.88 24.31
CA ARG A 126 4.23 -26.08 24.02
C ARG A 126 5.75 -25.85 24.09
N TYR A 127 6.24 -24.66 23.73
CA TYR A 127 7.66 -24.37 23.62
C TYR A 127 8.17 -23.34 24.64
N ASN A 128 7.42 -23.06 25.71
CA ASN A 128 7.96 -22.31 26.85
C ASN A 128 9.12 -23.03 27.53
N ARG A 129 9.96 -22.29 28.26
CA ARG A 129 11.19 -22.80 28.92
C ARG A 129 10.94 -23.95 29.89
N ARG A 130 9.75 -24.02 30.50
CA ARG A 130 9.38 -25.10 31.45
C ARG A 130 9.09 -26.40 30.72
N ALA A 131 8.32 -26.35 29.63
CA ALA A 131 7.91 -27.52 28.85
C ALA A 131 8.96 -27.93 27.80
N ASN A 132 9.81 -26.99 27.36
CA ASN A 132 10.87 -27.23 26.38
C ASN A 132 12.22 -26.66 26.85
N PRO A 133 12.96 -27.38 27.71
CA PRO A 133 14.21 -26.88 28.28
C PRO A 133 15.40 -26.85 27.31
N ALA A 134 15.38 -27.66 26.24
CA ALA A 134 16.43 -27.71 25.22
C ALA A 134 15.87 -27.26 23.86
N ALA A 135 16.38 -26.16 23.31
CA ALA A 135 15.91 -25.62 22.04
C ALA A 135 16.41 -26.43 20.84
N SER A 136 15.55 -26.56 19.81
CA SER A 136 15.94 -27.14 18.52
C SER A 136 16.97 -26.26 17.80
N ARG A 137 17.82 -26.88 16.98
CA ARG A 137 18.85 -26.22 16.14
C ARG A 137 18.53 -26.25 14.65
N THR A 138 17.34 -26.71 14.27
CA THR A 138 16.89 -26.79 12.86
C THR A 138 16.64 -25.39 12.30
N SER A 139 17.31 -25.02 11.20
CA SER A 139 17.15 -23.69 10.58
C SER A 139 16.35 -23.70 9.27
N HIS A 140 16.20 -24.85 8.62
CA HIS A 140 15.55 -24.97 7.31
C HIS A 140 14.67 -26.22 7.25
N ASN A 141 13.54 -26.13 6.56
CA ASN A 141 12.70 -27.27 6.24
C ASN A 141 11.93 -27.01 4.94
N THR A 142 12.51 -27.48 3.83
CA THR A 142 11.98 -27.25 2.47
C THR A 142 10.56 -27.77 2.28
N LEU A 143 10.12 -28.78 3.04
CA LEU A 143 8.78 -29.35 2.89
C LEU A 143 7.66 -28.44 3.42
N ILE A 144 7.96 -27.51 4.34
CA ILE A 144 6.97 -26.55 4.87
C ILE A 144 7.13 -25.14 4.30
N GLU A 145 8.24 -24.89 3.61
CA GLU A 145 8.53 -23.62 2.94
C GLU A 145 7.73 -23.45 1.64
N ILE A 146 7.31 -24.56 1.02
CA ILE A 146 6.56 -24.65 -0.24
C ILE A 146 5.13 -25.08 0.09
#